data_AF-A0A7J8LP28-F1
#
_entry.id   AF-A0A7J8LP28-F1
#
_cell.length_a   1.000
_cell.length_b   1.000
_cell.length_c   1.000
_cell.angle_alpha   90.00
_cell.angle_beta   90.00
_cell.angle_gamma   90.00
#
_symmetry.space_group_name_H-M   'P 1'
#
loop_
_entity.id
_entity.type
_entity.pdbx_description
1 polymer ?
#
loop_
_entity_poly.entity_id
_entity_poly.type
_entity_poly.pdbx_seq_one_letter_code
_entity_poly.pdbx_strand_id
1 'polypeptide(L)'
;MELLDVDKLIEEFESMTKDAGNVQRETLKKILEENGCAEYLQNLGLNGRTDPESFKACVPLVTHNDLQPYIQRIVDGSSSPILTGKPITTISLSSGTTQGKPKFVPFNDELMETTLQIYRTSYAFRTREFPIENGKALQLIYSSKQSKTKGGLIAGTATTNVFRNSQFKNTMNAMQSQCCSPDEVIFGPDFHQSLYCHLLCGLIFREEIQFISSTFSHSIVHAFRTFEQVWEELCADIREGVLTSRITFPSVRSAMAKLLKPNPELADLIHKKCLGLNNWYGLIPELFPNVKYIYGIMTGSMEPYLKKLRHYARDLPLISADYGSSEGWIGANVNPNVPPELATYVVLPDIGYFEFIPLKENVEEAKPVGLTEVKVGEEYEVIITSFAGLYRYRLGDVVKVTGFHNLSPELKFICRRSLMLTINIDKNTEKDLQLAVEAASKLNTEEKLEVLDFSSHVDLSTNPGHYVIFWEISGEVREEVLEECCNCLDRSFVDAGYVSSRKINAIGPLELRVVQRGTFQKILNHYVGLGAALSQFKTPRCVGSTNNEVLQILCNNVVKSYFSTAF
;
A
#
# COMPACT_ATOMS: atom_id res chain seq x y z
N MET A 1 1.82 -31.19 8.84
CA MET A 1 1.32 -29.81 8.91
C MET A 1 0.00 -29.81 8.16
N GLU A 2 -1.07 -29.42 8.84
CA GLU A 2 -2.44 -29.55 8.33
C GLU A 2 -2.72 -28.41 7.35
N LEU A 3 -3.28 -28.74 6.18
CA LEU A 3 -3.73 -27.73 5.21
C LEU A 3 -4.93 -26.98 5.80
N LEU A 4 -5.10 -25.71 5.42
CA LEU A 4 -6.28 -24.96 5.85
C LEU A 4 -7.54 -25.52 5.19
N ASP A 5 -8.57 -25.72 6.01
CA ASP A 5 -9.92 -26.04 5.55
C ASP A 5 -10.58 -24.75 5.04
N VAL A 6 -10.67 -24.64 3.71
CA VAL A 6 -11.18 -23.45 3.01
C VAL A 6 -12.66 -23.22 3.32
N ASP A 7 -13.45 -24.30 3.36
CA ASP A 7 -14.90 -24.21 3.61
C ASP A 7 -15.15 -23.77 5.04
N LYS A 8 -14.41 -24.32 6.01
CA LYS A 8 -14.49 -23.90 7.41
C LYS A 8 -14.14 -22.42 7.61
N LEU A 9 -13.08 -21.93 6.96
CA LEU A 9 -12.70 -20.50 7.05
C LEU A 9 -13.79 -19.58 6.51
N ILE A 10 -14.45 -19.98 5.41
CA ILE A 10 -15.57 -19.24 4.84
C ILE A 10 -16.77 -19.30 5.78
N GLU A 11 -17.10 -20.46 6.36
CA GLU A 11 -18.19 -20.62 7.33
C GLU A 11 -17.99 -19.74 8.57
N GLU A 12 -16.77 -19.68 9.12
CA GLU A 12 -16.41 -18.80 10.24
C GLU A 12 -16.64 -17.33 9.88
N PHE A 13 -16.19 -16.91 8.69
CA PHE A 13 -16.41 -15.55 8.17
C PHE A 13 -17.90 -15.23 7.95
N GLU A 14 -18.67 -16.16 7.38
CA GLU A 14 -20.11 -16.02 7.16
C GLU A 14 -20.86 -15.89 8.50
N SER A 15 -20.53 -16.72 9.49
CA SER A 15 -21.12 -16.66 10.83
C SER A 15 -20.87 -15.30 11.48
N MET A 16 -19.62 -14.85 11.43
CA MET A 16 -19.21 -13.58 12.02
C MET A 16 -19.87 -12.36 11.35
N THR A 17 -19.93 -12.34 10.01
CA THR A 17 -20.53 -11.22 9.27
C THR A 17 -22.06 -11.17 9.37
N LYS A 18 -22.73 -12.29 9.64
CA LYS A 18 -24.18 -12.34 9.93
C LYS A 18 -24.55 -11.72 11.28
N ASP A 19 -23.61 -11.66 12.23
CA ASP A 19 -23.84 -11.09 13.55
C ASP A 19 -22.87 -9.95 13.89
N ALA A 20 -22.45 -9.20 12.84
CA ALA A 20 -21.38 -8.21 12.92
C ALA A 20 -21.56 -7.19 14.06
N GLY A 21 -22.80 -6.80 14.37
CA GLY A 21 -23.10 -5.86 15.46
C GLY A 21 -22.83 -6.42 16.85
N ASN A 22 -23.18 -7.69 17.12
CA ASN A 22 -22.83 -8.35 18.38
C ASN A 22 -21.33 -8.62 18.44
N VAL A 23 -20.73 -9.10 17.35
CA VAL A 23 -19.28 -9.36 17.29
C VAL A 23 -18.48 -8.10 17.61
N GLN A 24 -18.85 -6.94 17.07
CA GLN A 24 -18.22 -5.66 17.42
C GLN A 24 -18.32 -5.31 18.91
N ARG A 25 -19.45 -5.61 19.57
CA ARG A 25 -19.61 -5.37 21.01
C ARG A 25 -18.72 -6.30 21.83
N GLU A 26 -18.68 -7.58 21.49
CA GLU A 26 -17.81 -8.55 22.17
C GLU A 26 -16.32 -8.27 21.93
N THR A 27 -15.95 -7.83 20.72
CA THR A 27 -14.58 -7.42 20.41
C THR A 27 -14.16 -6.18 21.20
N LEU A 28 -15.02 -5.16 21.27
CA LEU A 28 -14.74 -3.99 22.11
C LEU A 28 -14.58 -4.40 23.57
N LYS A 29 -15.50 -5.23 24.08
CA LYS A 29 -15.43 -5.75 25.44
C LYS A 29 -14.11 -6.49 25.69
N LYS A 30 -13.70 -7.39 24.79
CA LYS A 30 -12.41 -8.10 24.87
C LYS A 30 -11.23 -7.13 24.91
N ILE A 31 -11.19 -6.13 24.02
CA ILE A 31 -10.12 -5.11 23.99
C ILE A 31 -10.05 -4.37 25.34
N LEU A 32 -11.20 -3.95 25.88
CA LEU A 32 -11.29 -3.17 27.12
C LEU A 32 -11.00 -4.01 28.36
N GLU A 33 -11.37 -5.29 28.38
CA GLU A 33 -11.02 -6.22 29.46
C GLU A 33 -9.51 -6.50 29.47
N GLU A 34 -8.91 -6.78 28.30
CA GLU A 34 -7.48 -7.05 28.18
C GLU A 34 -6.62 -5.83 28.51
N ASN A 35 -7.09 -4.64 28.14
CA ASN A 35 -6.34 -3.40 28.34
C ASN A 35 -6.82 -2.56 29.52
N GLY A 36 -7.75 -3.05 30.35
CA GLY A 36 -8.36 -2.26 31.43
C GLY A 36 -7.37 -1.75 32.49
N CYS A 37 -6.19 -2.36 32.60
CA CYS A 37 -5.11 -1.90 33.47
C CYS A 37 -4.20 -0.82 32.84
N ALA A 38 -4.41 -0.45 31.57
CA ALA A 38 -3.62 0.55 30.89
C ALA A 38 -3.86 1.95 31.51
N GLU A 39 -2.78 2.65 31.81
CA GLU A 39 -2.77 4.01 32.37
C GLU A 39 -3.69 4.96 31.58
N TYR A 40 -3.65 4.87 30.25
CA TYR A 40 -4.48 5.70 29.38
C TYR A 40 -5.98 5.52 29.65
N LEU A 41 -6.47 4.27 29.73
CA LEU A 41 -7.89 3.99 29.99
C LEU A 41 -8.29 4.31 31.42
N GLN A 42 -7.40 4.08 32.39
CA GLN A 42 -7.63 4.43 33.80
C GLN A 42 -7.82 5.95 33.98
N ASN A 43 -7.00 6.75 33.31
CA ASN A 43 -7.08 8.21 33.37
C ASN A 43 -8.34 8.80 32.72
N LEU A 44 -8.98 8.05 31.82
CA LEU A 44 -10.22 8.46 31.15
C LEU A 44 -11.50 8.10 31.93
N GLY A 45 -11.37 7.50 33.11
CA GLY A 45 -12.52 7.23 33.99
C GLY A 45 -13.46 6.14 33.46
N LEU A 46 -12.96 5.23 32.61
CA LEU A 46 -13.76 4.12 32.10
C LEU A 46 -14.17 3.14 33.23
N ASN A 47 -13.34 3.03 34.27
CA ASN A 47 -13.63 2.30 35.52
C ASN A 47 -14.08 0.84 35.29
N GLY A 48 -13.47 0.15 34.34
CA GLY A 48 -13.78 -1.24 34.01
C GLY A 48 -15.08 -1.45 33.23
N ARG A 49 -15.77 -0.38 32.82
CA ARG A 49 -16.92 -0.48 31.91
C ARG A 49 -16.46 -0.88 30.52
N THR A 50 -17.23 -1.76 29.89
CA THR A 50 -16.90 -2.37 28.60
C THR A 50 -17.97 -2.15 27.54
N ASP A 51 -19.07 -1.46 27.89
CA ASP A 51 -20.14 -1.13 26.97
C ASP A 51 -19.76 0.01 26.01
N PRO A 52 -20.20 -0.04 24.74
CA PRO A 52 -19.92 1.00 23.74
C PRO A 52 -20.35 2.41 24.17
N GLU A 53 -21.46 2.55 24.89
CA GLU A 53 -22.00 3.84 25.32
C GLU A 53 -21.04 4.54 26.28
N SER A 54 -20.61 3.85 27.34
CA SER A 54 -19.62 4.36 28.30
C SER A 54 -18.27 4.59 27.63
N PHE A 55 -17.85 3.69 26.75
CA PHE A 55 -16.61 3.86 25.98
C PHE A 55 -16.62 5.14 25.15
N LYS A 56 -17.67 5.38 24.36
CA LYS A 56 -17.80 6.58 23.52
C LYS A 56 -17.94 7.87 24.33
N ALA A 57 -18.50 7.80 25.53
CA ALA A 57 -18.66 8.94 26.43
C ALA A 57 -17.36 9.33 27.15
N CYS A 58 -16.52 8.36 27.51
CA CYS A 58 -15.30 8.59 28.28
C CYS A 58 -14.04 8.72 27.41
N VAL A 59 -13.97 8.00 26.29
CA VAL A 59 -12.78 7.95 25.44
C VAL A 59 -12.92 8.93 24.28
N PRO A 60 -12.02 9.92 24.13
CA PRO A 60 -12.10 10.91 23.06
C PRO A 60 -11.64 10.33 21.73
N LEU A 61 -12.04 10.97 20.63
CA LEU A 61 -11.42 10.76 19.33
C LEU A 61 -9.99 11.33 19.36
N VAL A 62 -9.02 10.57 18.87
CA VAL A 62 -7.61 10.96 18.92
C VAL A 62 -6.91 10.79 17.58
N THR A 63 -5.84 11.53 17.39
CA THR A 63 -4.87 11.39 16.31
C THR A 63 -3.57 10.81 16.86
N HIS A 64 -2.61 10.55 15.97
CA HIS A 64 -1.27 10.10 16.38
C HIS A 64 -0.57 11.08 17.33
N ASN A 65 -0.75 12.38 17.13
CA ASN A 65 -0.11 13.41 17.96
C ASN A 65 -0.56 13.33 19.42
N ASP A 66 -1.84 12.99 19.65
CA ASP A 66 -2.41 12.89 20.99
C ASP A 66 -1.86 11.66 21.74
N LEU A 67 -1.58 10.56 21.01
CA LEU A 67 -1.00 9.33 21.58
C LEU A 67 0.52 9.34 21.60
N GLN A 68 1.18 10.24 20.86
CA GLN A 68 2.64 10.30 20.72
C GLN A 68 3.39 10.33 22.06
N PRO A 69 2.97 11.10 23.09
CA PRO A 69 3.66 11.09 24.38
C PRO A 69 3.64 9.71 25.07
N TYR A 70 2.54 8.97 24.96
CA TYR A 70 2.39 7.64 25.52
C TYR A 70 3.23 6.61 24.76
N ILE A 71 3.19 6.67 23.42
CA ILE A 71 3.99 5.81 22.55
C ILE A 71 5.49 6.04 22.80
N GLN A 72 5.92 7.29 22.97
CA GLN A 72 7.32 7.61 23.23
C GLN A 72 7.82 7.00 24.55
N ARG A 73 6.99 7.00 25.60
CA ARG A 73 7.34 6.33 26.87
C ARG A 73 7.53 4.82 26.71
N ILE A 74 6.74 4.17 25.86
CA ILE A 74 6.92 2.74 25.52
C ILE A 74 8.23 2.54 24.76
N VAL A 75 8.48 3.37 23.75
CA VAL A 75 9.72 3.37 22.94
C VAL A 75 10.96 3.62 23.80
N ASP A 76 10.84 4.40 24.87
CA ASP A 76 11.93 4.70 25.80
C ASP A 76 12.14 3.63 26.89
N GLY A 77 11.28 2.60 26.94
CA GLY A 77 11.45 1.42 27.80
C GLY A 77 10.71 1.49 29.13
N SER A 78 9.60 2.25 29.20
CA SER A 78 8.74 2.24 30.38
C SER A 78 8.16 0.83 30.60
N SER A 79 8.25 0.34 31.84
CA SER A 79 7.71 -0.96 32.26
C SER A 79 6.24 -0.90 32.67
N SER A 80 5.65 0.29 32.74
CA SER A 80 4.24 0.49 33.09
C SER A 80 3.31 0.05 31.94
N PRO A 81 2.11 -0.47 32.23
CA PRO A 81 1.09 -0.72 31.20
C PRO A 81 0.51 0.63 30.75
N ILE A 82 1.08 1.23 29.71
CA ILE A 82 0.71 2.60 29.30
C ILE A 82 -0.56 2.60 28.42
N LEU A 83 -0.49 1.93 27.27
CA LEU A 83 -1.57 1.86 26.29
C LEU A 83 -2.26 0.50 26.27
N THR A 84 -1.60 -0.55 26.74
CA THR A 84 -2.09 -1.94 26.70
C THR A 84 -1.83 -2.65 28.02
N GLY A 85 -2.65 -3.66 28.33
CA GLY A 85 -2.38 -4.56 29.45
C GLY A 85 -1.39 -5.68 29.10
N LYS A 86 -1.35 -6.09 27.82
CA LYS A 86 -0.35 -6.99 27.26
C LYS A 86 0.88 -6.20 26.78
N PRO A 87 2.10 -6.76 26.84
CA PRO A 87 3.30 -6.06 26.40
C PRO A 87 3.28 -5.79 24.89
N ILE A 88 3.79 -4.62 24.50
CA ILE A 88 4.13 -4.31 23.12
C ILE A 88 5.43 -5.02 22.77
N THR A 89 5.41 -5.87 21.74
CA THR A 89 6.56 -6.70 21.37
C THR A 89 7.47 -6.00 20.36
N THR A 90 6.90 -5.19 19.47
CA THR A 90 7.64 -4.42 18.47
C THR A 90 6.97 -3.07 18.19
N ILE A 91 7.72 -2.19 17.52
CA ILE A 91 7.22 -0.91 17.03
C ILE A 91 7.19 -0.95 15.50
N SER A 92 6.02 -0.69 14.94
CA SER A 92 5.82 -0.50 13.51
C SER A 92 6.11 0.94 13.13
N LEU A 93 6.94 1.13 12.11
CA LEU A 93 7.17 2.42 11.46
C LEU A 93 6.16 2.57 10.32
N SER A 94 5.36 3.64 10.33
CA SER A 94 4.55 3.98 9.16
C SER A 94 5.42 4.43 7.99
N SER A 95 4.97 4.28 6.74
CA SER A 95 5.76 4.64 5.56
C SER A 95 6.22 6.11 5.50
N GLY A 96 5.48 7.04 6.11
CA GLY A 96 5.88 8.45 6.21
C GLY A 96 6.05 9.19 4.87
N THR A 97 5.62 8.59 3.75
CA THR A 97 5.94 9.06 2.38
C THR A 97 5.31 10.41 2.04
N THR A 98 4.27 10.83 2.76
CA THR A 98 3.62 12.12 2.51
C THR A 98 4.10 13.22 3.44
N GLN A 99 4.10 12.95 4.75
CA GLN A 99 4.41 13.97 5.77
C GLN A 99 5.91 14.07 6.08
N GLY A 100 6.73 13.19 5.51
CA GLY A 100 8.20 13.22 5.62
C GLY A 100 8.75 12.55 6.90
N LYS A 101 7.90 12.14 7.85
CA LYS A 101 8.33 11.46 9.09
C LYS A 101 7.50 10.21 9.38
N PRO A 102 8.15 9.04 9.59
CA PRO A 102 7.47 7.84 10.09
C PRO A 102 6.87 8.04 11.48
N LYS A 103 5.64 7.58 11.68
CA LYS A 103 5.00 7.41 12.98
C LYS A 103 5.45 6.11 13.62
N PHE A 104 5.66 6.13 14.94
CA PHE A 104 5.76 4.92 15.76
C PHE A 104 4.36 4.42 16.07
N VAL A 105 4.10 3.16 15.76
CA VAL A 105 2.82 2.48 15.98
C VAL A 105 3.08 1.21 16.80
N PRO A 106 2.47 1.03 17.97
CA PRO A 106 2.63 -0.19 18.76
C PRO A 106 2.18 -1.44 18.01
N PHE A 107 2.91 -2.55 18.16
CA PHE A 107 2.57 -3.83 17.57
C PHE A 107 2.77 -4.97 18.59
N ASN A 108 1.79 -5.86 18.69
CA ASN A 108 1.79 -7.00 19.60
C ASN A 108 1.26 -8.27 18.89
N ASP A 109 1.26 -9.39 19.62
CA ASP A 109 0.89 -10.70 19.05
C ASP A 109 -0.59 -10.80 18.68
N GLU A 110 -1.49 -10.07 19.35
CA GLU A 110 -2.91 -9.99 18.96
C GLU A 110 -3.08 -9.29 17.60
N LEU A 111 -2.31 -8.23 17.35
CA LEU A 111 -2.32 -7.54 16.05
C LEU A 111 -1.75 -8.44 14.93
N MET A 112 -0.79 -9.31 15.27
CA MET A 112 -0.29 -10.33 14.35
C MET A 112 -1.37 -11.37 14.03
N GLU A 113 -2.06 -11.91 15.02
CA GLU A 113 -3.08 -12.94 14.82
C GLU A 113 -4.24 -12.44 13.96
N THR A 114 -4.74 -11.23 14.26
CA THR A 114 -5.79 -10.57 13.48
C THR A 114 -5.36 -10.26 12.03
N THR A 115 -4.08 -9.90 11.83
CA THR A 115 -3.49 -9.78 10.48
C THR A 115 -3.54 -11.12 9.72
N LEU A 116 -3.13 -12.21 10.36
CA LEU A 116 -3.11 -13.54 9.75
C LEU A 116 -4.52 -14.09 9.51
N GLN A 117 -5.50 -13.69 10.33
CA GLN A 117 -6.90 -14.01 10.10
C GLN A 117 -7.40 -13.44 8.77
N ILE A 118 -7.15 -12.15 8.49
CA ILE A 118 -7.51 -11.56 7.19
C ILE A 118 -6.84 -12.28 6.04
N TYR A 119 -5.55 -12.59 6.15
CA TYR A 119 -4.85 -13.33 5.09
C TYR A 119 -5.47 -14.70 4.82
N ARG A 120 -5.87 -15.42 5.87
CA ARG A 120 -6.56 -16.71 5.75
C ARG A 120 -7.93 -16.56 5.08
N THR A 121 -8.74 -15.58 5.49
CA THR A 121 -10.05 -15.30 4.89
C THR A 121 -9.92 -14.95 3.41
N SER A 122 -9.05 -13.99 3.08
CA SER A 122 -8.79 -13.58 1.70
C SER A 122 -8.26 -14.74 0.84
N TYR A 123 -7.36 -15.55 1.39
CA TYR A 123 -6.89 -16.76 0.73
C TYR A 123 -8.02 -17.75 0.46
N ALA A 124 -8.93 -17.99 1.42
CA ALA A 124 -10.03 -18.93 1.26
C ALA A 124 -10.94 -18.54 0.09
N PHE A 125 -11.35 -17.27 0.00
CA PHE A 125 -12.15 -16.78 -1.13
C PHE A 125 -11.36 -16.81 -2.45
N ARG A 126 -10.08 -16.40 -2.44
CA ARG A 126 -9.24 -16.40 -3.64
C ARG A 126 -8.97 -17.79 -4.18
N THR A 127 -8.65 -18.76 -3.33
CA THR A 127 -8.35 -20.13 -3.75
C THR A 127 -9.60 -20.88 -4.19
N ARG A 128 -10.80 -20.48 -3.72
CA ARG A 128 -12.06 -21.02 -4.23
C ARG A 128 -12.28 -20.67 -5.71
N GLU A 129 -11.94 -19.44 -6.11
CA GLU A 129 -12.08 -18.96 -7.49
C GLU A 129 -10.87 -19.31 -8.36
N PHE A 130 -9.66 -19.23 -7.78
CA PHE A 130 -8.38 -19.51 -8.44
C PHE A 130 -7.59 -20.55 -7.64
N PRO A 131 -7.96 -21.84 -7.73
CA PRO A 131 -7.31 -22.91 -6.94
C PRO A 131 -5.81 -22.93 -7.16
N ILE A 132 -5.03 -23.05 -6.08
CA ILE A 132 -3.57 -23.20 -6.16
C ILE A 132 -3.24 -24.68 -5.95
N GLU A 133 -2.47 -25.27 -6.86
CA GLU A 133 -2.10 -26.68 -6.79
C GLU A 133 -0.59 -26.79 -6.58
N ASN A 134 -0.18 -27.24 -5.39
CA ASN A 134 1.18 -27.64 -5.00
C ASN A 134 2.32 -26.93 -5.77
N GLY A 135 2.30 -25.59 -5.74
CA GLY A 135 3.24 -24.74 -6.47
C GLY A 135 3.84 -23.65 -5.59
N LYS A 136 4.62 -22.77 -6.21
CA LYS A 136 5.32 -21.65 -5.57
C LYS A 136 4.70 -20.32 -5.97
N ALA A 137 5.01 -19.29 -5.20
CA ALA A 137 4.67 -17.91 -5.48
C ALA A 137 5.94 -17.10 -5.75
N LEU A 138 5.93 -16.27 -6.80
CA LEU A 138 6.94 -15.23 -6.94
C LEU A 138 6.49 -14.03 -6.12
N GLN A 139 6.91 -14.01 -4.84
CA GLN A 139 6.59 -12.91 -3.93
C GLN A 139 7.75 -11.91 -3.90
N LEU A 140 7.51 -10.73 -4.46
CA LEU A 140 8.40 -9.58 -4.43
C LEU A 140 8.22 -8.87 -3.09
N ILE A 141 8.68 -9.51 -2.01
CA ILE A 141 8.60 -9.04 -0.64
C ILE A 141 9.97 -8.70 -0.10
N TYR A 142 10.05 -7.56 0.56
CA TYR A 142 11.29 -6.98 1.08
C TYR A 142 11.11 -6.60 2.55
N SER A 143 12.09 -6.95 3.37
CA SER A 143 12.20 -6.44 4.73
C SER A 143 13.12 -5.23 4.77
N SER A 144 12.69 -4.17 5.44
CA SER A 144 13.60 -3.10 5.85
C SER A 144 14.63 -3.59 6.86
N LYS A 145 15.67 -2.78 7.05
CA LYS A 145 16.51 -2.84 8.26
C LYS A 145 15.62 -2.66 9.50
N GLN A 146 15.89 -3.46 10.53
CA GLN A 146 15.30 -3.28 11.86
C GLN A 146 16.29 -2.52 12.74
N SER A 147 15.78 -1.63 13.59
CA SER A 147 16.56 -0.93 14.61
C SER A 147 16.06 -1.31 16.00
N LYS A 148 16.85 -1.04 17.04
CA LYS A 148 16.38 -1.08 18.41
C LYS A 148 16.01 0.33 18.86
N THR A 149 14.85 0.44 19.51
CA THR A 149 14.45 1.65 20.23
C THR A 149 15.34 1.85 21.47
N LYS A 150 15.24 3.02 22.11
CA LYS A 150 15.96 3.33 23.35
C LYS A 150 15.60 2.33 24.48
N GLY A 151 14.34 1.91 24.54
CA GLY A 151 13.83 0.90 25.45
C GLY A 151 14.14 -0.55 25.08
N GLY A 152 14.86 -0.79 23.97
CA GLY A 152 15.27 -2.12 23.53
C GLY A 152 14.26 -2.87 22.66
N LEU A 153 13.05 -2.34 22.44
CA LEU A 153 12.08 -2.89 21.48
C LEU A 153 12.63 -2.85 20.06
N ILE A 154 12.31 -3.87 19.27
CA ILE A 154 12.61 -3.88 17.83
C ILE A 154 11.65 -2.93 17.12
N ALA A 155 12.19 -2.06 16.27
CA ALA A 155 11.44 -1.19 15.40
C ALA A 155 11.72 -1.53 13.93
N GLY A 156 10.67 -1.63 13.14
CA GLY A 156 10.72 -1.93 11.72
C GLY A 156 9.41 -1.54 11.05
N THR A 157 9.36 -1.57 9.72
CA THR A 157 8.07 -1.33 9.03
C THR A 157 7.05 -2.42 9.40
N ALA A 158 5.75 -2.13 9.30
CA ALA A 158 4.71 -3.12 9.63
C ALA A 158 4.86 -4.42 8.82
N THR A 159 5.20 -4.33 7.53
CA THR A 159 5.46 -5.51 6.69
C THR A 159 6.70 -6.27 7.14
N THR A 160 7.77 -5.57 7.55
CA THR A 160 8.95 -6.21 8.12
C THR A 160 8.61 -7.00 9.39
N ASN A 161 7.80 -6.42 10.28
CA ASN A 161 7.39 -7.06 11.53
C ASN A 161 6.55 -8.33 11.25
N VAL A 162 5.64 -8.26 10.26
CA VAL A 162 4.86 -9.42 9.82
C VAL A 162 5.73 -10.50 9.19
N PHE A 163 6.57 -10.17 8.19
CA PHE A 163 7.36 -11.16 7.45
C PHE A 163 8.40 -11.87 8.31
N ARG A 164 8.96 -11.19 9.32
CA ARG A 164 9.94 -11.78 10.25
C ARG A 164 9.31 -12.57 11.39
N ASN A 165 7.99 -12.47 11.60
CA ASN A 165 7.30 -13.24 12.61
C ASN A 165 7.23 -14.71 12.17
N SER A 166 7.51 -15.64 13.09
CA SER A 166 7.52 -17.08 12.80
C SER A 166 6.14 -17.61 12.37
N GLN A 167 5.05 -17.01 12.85
CA GLN A 167 3.69 -17.37 12.48
C GLN A 167 3.43 -17.13 10.99
N PHE A 168 4.01 -16.08 10.39
CA PHE A 168 3.83 -15.77 8.98
C PHE A 168 4.25 -16.93 8.07
N LYS A 169 5.45 -17.48 8.30
CA LYS A 169 5.97 -18.59 7.48
C LYS A 169 5.09 -19.84 7.61
N ASN A 170 4.62 -20.13 8.83
CA ASN A 170 3.72 -21.26 9.08
C ASN A 170 2.39 -21.06 8.35
N THR A 171 1.79 -19.87 8.42
CA THR A 171 0.54 -19.54 7.71
C THR A 171 0.70 -19.59 6.20
N MET A 172 1.78 -19.03 5.63
CA MET A 172 2.03 -19.10 4.19
C MET A 172 2.18 -20.54 3.71
N ASN A 173 2.82 -21.41 4.49
CA ASN A 173 2.93 -22.81 4.15
C ASN A 173 1.56 -23.52 4.18
N ALA A 174 0.73 -23.24 5.20
CA ALA A 174 -0.62 -23.81 5.32
C ALA A 174 -1.56 -23.34 4.20
N MET A 175 -1.37 -22.13 3.68
CA MET A 175 -2.05 -21.56 2.51
C MET A 175 -1.41 -21.96 1.17
N GLN A 176 -0.45 -22.90 1.14
CA GLN A 176 0.26 -23.30 -0.09
C GLN A 176 0.81 -22.11 -0.90
N SER A 177 1.17 -21.03 -0.21
CA SER A 177 1.57 -19.73 -0.77
C SER A 177 3.04 -19.48 -0.53
N GLN A 178 3.87 -20.51 -0.70
CA GLN A 178 5.30 -20.49 -0.38
C GLN A 178 6.06 -19.61 -1.37
N CYS A 179 6.87 -18.68 -0.85
CA CYS A 179 7.74 -17.86 -1.69
C CYS A 179 8.82 -18.73 -2.36
N CYS A 180 9.09 -18.48 -3.64
CA CYS A 180 10.17 -19.15 -4.38
C CYS A 180 11.57 -18.68 -3.96
N SER A 181 11.66 -17.55 -3.25
CA SER A 181 12.92 -16.91 -2.86
C SER A 181 13.34 -17.30 -1.44
N PRO A 182 14.63 -17.58 -1.19
CA PRO A 182 15.14 -17.85 0.15
C PRO A 182 14.94 -16.69 1.12
N ASP A 183 14.90 -17.00 2.42
CA ASP A 183 14.83 -16.01 3.50
C ASP A 183 15.99 -15.00 3.40
N GLU A 184 17.20 -15.44 3.02
CA GLU A 184 18.36 -14.54 2.86
C GLU A 184 18.16 -13.51 1.73
N VAL A 185 17.34 -13.82 0.72
CA VAL A 185 16.97 -12.87 -0.34
C VAL A 185 15.89 -11.90 0.16
N ILE A 186 14.83 -12.42 0.78
CA ILE A 186 13.71 -11.64 1.32
C ILE A 186 14.20 -10.63 2.38
N PHE A 187 15.11 -11.09 3.24
CA PHE A 187 15.70 -10.34 4.35
C PHE A 187 17.07 -9.77 4.01
N GLY A 188 17.40 -9.72 2.71
CA GLY A 188 18.65 -9.16 2.21
C GLY A 188 18.81 -7.68 2.59
N PRO A 189 20.04 -7.23 2.86
CA PRO A 189 20.30 -5.86 3.33
C PRO A 189 20.23 -4.81 2.22
N ASP A 190 20.31 -5.22 0.95
CA ASP A 190 20.23 -4.33 -0.20
C ASP A 190 19.08 -4.72 -1.11
N PHE A 191 18.20 -3.74 -1.35
CA PHE A 191 16.99 -3.93 -2.12
C PHE A 191 17.28 -4.33 -3.57
N HIS A 192 18.23 -3.69 -4.24
CA HIS A 192 18.49 -3.93 -5.66
C HIS A 192 19.03 -5.34 -5.90
N GLN A 193 19.92 -5.81 -5.01
CA GLN A 193 20.42 -7.17 -5.03
C GLN A 193 19.31 -8.18 -4.72
N SER A 194 18.48 -7.92 -3.71
CA SER A 194 17.32 -8.77 -3.40
C SER A 194 16.34 -8.85 -4.57
N LEU A 195 16.02 -7.73 -5.23
CA LEU A 195 15.15 -7.71 -6.40
C LEU A 195 15.72 -8.56 -7.54
N TYR A 196 17.00 -8.39 -7.87
CA TYR A 196 17.65 -9.21 -8.89
C TYR A 196 17.55 -10.71 -8.55
N CYS A 197 17.83 -11.07 -7.30
CA CYS A 197 17.71 -12.45 -6.84
C CYS A 197 16.26 -12.97 -6.82
N HIS A 198 15.25 -12.14 -6.51
CA HIS A 198 13.85 -12.53 -6.62
C HIS A 198 13.47 -12.87 -8.06
N LEU A 199 13.86 -12.02 -9.02
CA LEU A 199 13.63 -12.28 -10.44
C LEU A 199 14.32 -13.58 -10.87
N LEU A 200 15.59 -13.78 -10.48
CA LEU A 200 16.33 -15.00 -10.76
C LEU A 200 15.67 -16.25 -10.16
N CYS A 201 15.24 -16.21 -8.89
CA CYS A 201 14.48 -17.29 -8.26
C CYS A 201 13.18 -17.58 -9.01
N GLY A 202 12.45 -16.54 -9.44
CA GLY A 202 11.25 -16.69 -10.26
C GLY A 202 11.53 -17.48 -11.54
N LEU A 203 12.57 -17.11 -12.28
CA LEU A 203 12.96 -17.79 -13.54
C LEU A 203 13.38 -19.24 -13.32
N ILE A 204 14.15 -19.53 -12.27
CA ILE A 204 14.58 -20.89 -11.90
C ILE A 204 13.35 -21.79 -11.66
N PHE A 205 12.34 -21.26 -10.96
CA PHE A 205 11.14 -22.00 -10.58
C PHE A 205 9.94 -21.72 -11.51
N ARG A 206 10.17 -21.26 -12.75
CA ARG A 206 9.10 -20.71 -13.61
C ARG A 206 7.89 -21.62 -13.81
N GLU A 207 8.10 -22.92 -13.88
CA GLU A 207 7.03 -23.91 -14.06
C GLU A 207 6.20 -24.12 -12.78
N GLU A 208 6.77 -23.84 -11.60
CA GLU A 208 6.09 -23.97 -10.31
C GLU A 208 5.35 -22.70 -9.91
N ILE A 209 5.62 -21.55 -10.55
CA ILE A 209 5.00 -20.27 -10.19
C ILE A 209 3.51 -20.28 -10.55
N GLN A 210 2.66 -20.25 -9.51
CA GLN A 210 1.20 -20.23 -9.63
C GLN A 210 0.62 -18.82 -9.52
N PHE A 211 1.31 -17.89 -8.86
CA PHE A 211 0.92 -16.49 -8.79
C PHE A 211 2.12 -15.58 -8.52
N ILE A 212 1.99 -14.31 -8.88
CA ILE A 212 2.97 -13.26 -8.57
C ILE A 212 2.33 -12.30 -7.59
N SER A 213 3.07 -11.93 -6.54
CA SER A 213 2.56 -10.96 -5.59
C SER A 213 3.59 -9.98 -5.08
N SER A 214 3.12 -8.82 -4.68
CA SER A 214 3.84 -7.87 -3.82
C SER A 214 2.82 -7.14 -2.96
N THR A 215 3.27 -6.39 -1.95
CA THR A 215 2.38 -5.56 -1.14
C THR A 215 1.68 -4.51 -2.00
N PHE A 216 2.39 -3.86 -2.93
CA PHE A 216 1.86 -2.80 -3.79
C PHE A 216 2.13 -3.10 -5.27
N SER A 217 1.20 -2.70 -6.15
CA SER A 217 1.34 -2.85 -7.60
C SER A 217 2.58 -2.15 -8.16
N HIS A 218 2.97 -1.00 -7.58
CA HIS A 218 4.21 -0.30 -7.90
C HIS A 218 5.43 -1.23 -7.90
N SER A 219 5.58 -2.06 -6.86
CA SER A 219 6.74 -2.94 -6.71
C SER A 219 6.80 -4.01 -7.79
N ILE A 220 5.64 -4.49 -8.25
CA ILE A 220 5.56 -5.46 -9.35
C ILE A 220 5.96 -4.78 -10.67
N VAL A 221 5.41 -3.60 -10.95
CA VAL A 221 5.78 -2.82 -12.14
C VAL A 221 7.27 -2.47 -12.12
N HIS A 222 7.81 -2.05 -10.98
CA HIS A 222 9.22 -1.74 -10.82
C HIS A 222 10.11 -2.97 -11.03
N ALA A 223 9.70 -4.14 -10.52
CA ALA A 223 10.43 -5.38 -10.72
C ALA A 223 10.50 -5.77 -12.20
N PHE A 224 9.38 -5.69 -12.94
CA PHE A 224 9.39 -6.03 -14.36
C PHE A 224 10.04 -4.96 -15.24
N ARG A 225 9.92 -3.66 -14.90
CA ARG A 225 10.75 -2.60 -15.53
C ARG A 225 12.24 -2.83 -15.33
N THR A 226 12.63 -3.34 -14.16
CA THR A 226 14.02 -3.73 -13.88
C THR A 226 14.40 -4.96 -14.70
N PHE A 227 13.53 -5.97 -14.79
CA PHE A 227 13.73 -7.14 -15.64
C PHE A 227 14.03 -6.74 -17.09
N GLU A 228 13.28 -5.79 -17.68
CA GLU A 228 13.54 -5.29 -19.05
C GLU A 228 14.99 -4.82 -19.25
N GLN A 229 15.66 -4.38 -18.18
CA GLN A 229 17.03 -3.85 -18.23
C GLN A 229 18.09 -4.92 -17.96
N VAL A 230 17.78 -5.97 -17.20
CA VAL A 230 18.77 -6.96 -16.72
C VAL A 230 18.51 -8.39 -17.17
N TRP A 231 17.53 -8.62 -18.05
CA TRP A 231 17.16 -9.97 -18.49
C TRP A 231 18.31 -10.75 -19.14
N GLU A 232 19.20 -10.07 -19.88
CA GLU A 232 20.38 -10.70 -20.48
C GLU A 232 21.38 -11.18 -19.42
N GLU A 233 21.62 -10.37 -18.38
CA GLU A 233 22.44 -10.75 -17.21
C GLU A 233 21.82 -11.95 -16.49
N LEU A 234 20.49 -11.94 -16.29
CA LEU A 234 19.77 -13.06 -15.67
C LEU A 234 19.91 -14.35 -16.50
N CYS A 235 19.82 -14.27 -17.83
CA CYS A 235 20.04 -15.42 -18.70
C CYS A 235 21.49 -15.94 -18.62
N ALA A 236 22.49 -15.04 -18.53
CA ALA A 236 23.88 -15.43 -18.37
C ALA A 236 24.12 -16.18 -17.05
N ASP A 237 23.58 -15.66 -15.94
CA ASP A 237 23.70 -16.30 -14.62
C ASP A 237 23.06 -17.71 -14.60
N ILE A 238 21.90 -17.88 -15.25
CA ILE A 238 21.23 -19.18 -15.41
C ILE A 238 22.08 -20.13 -16.27
N ARG A 239 22.62 -19.64 -17.39
CA ARG A 239 23.42 -20.46 -18.31
C ARG A 239 24.66 -21.03 -17.62
N GLU A 240 25.45 -20.15 -17.01
CA GLU A 240 26.74 -20.50 -16.40
C GLU A 240 26.57 -21.13 -15.02
N GLY A 241 25.41 -20.94 -14.38
CA GLY A 241 25.17 -21.39 -13.01
C GLY A 241 25.95 -20.56 -11.98
N VAL A 242 26.42 -19.37 -12.35
CA VAL A 242 27.25 -18.50 -11.52
C VAL A 242 26.56 -17.16 -11.36
N LEU A 243 26.42 -16.70 -10.13
CA LEU A 243 25.78 -15.43 -9.82
C LEU A 243 26.70 -14.25 -10.16
N THR A 244 26.17 -13.26 -10.87
CA THR A 244 26.87 -12.01 -11.23
C THR A 244 27.58 -11.34 -10.06
N SER A 245 28.65 -10.58 -10.34
CA SER A 245 29.41 -9.81 -9.35
C SER A 245 28.62 -8.63 -8.75
N ARG A 246 27.48 -8.27 -9.36
CA ARG A 246 26.51 -7.30 -8.81
C ARG A 246 26.02 -7.70 -7.42
N ILE A 247 25.92 -9.01 -7.15
CA ILE A 247 25.49 -9.50 -5.84
C ILE A 247 26.71 -9.63 -4.94
N THR A 248 26.85 -8.74 -3.95
CA THR A 248 28.02 -8.66 -3.09
C THR A 248 27.82 -9.30 -1.73
N PHE A 249 26.58 -9.46 -1.25
CA PHE A 249 26.32 -9.97 0.11
C PHE A 249 26.57 -11.49 0.23
N PRO A 250 27.49 -11.94 1.11
CA PRO A 250 27.86 -13.35 1.20
C PRO A 250 26.70 -14.29 1.55
N SER A 251 25.78 -13.88 2.43
CA SER A 251 24.60 -14.68 2.80
C SER A 251 23.69 -14.92 1.61
N VAL A 252 23.42 -13.89 0.82
CA VAL A 252 22.61 -13.96 -0.41
C VAL A 252 23.31 -14.85 -1.45
N ARG A 253 24.62 -14.65 -1.69
CA ARG A 253 25.39 -15.49 -2.61
C ARG A 253 25.36 -16.96 -2.21
N SER A 254 25.54 -17.25 -0.92
CA SER A 254 25.50 -18.62 -0.38
C SER A 254 24.13 -19.28 -0.53
N ALA A 255 23.05 -18.54 -0.28
CA ALA A 255 21.69 -19.03 -0.48
C ALA A 255 21.40 -19.30 -1.96
N MET A 256 21.76 -18.37 -2.85
CA MET A 256 21.55 -18.51 -4.30
C MET A 256 22.40 -19.62 -4.91
N ALA A 257 23.63 -19.85 -4.43
CA ALA A 257 24.49 -20.94 -4.90
C ALA A 257 23.90 -22.35 -4.66
N LYS A 258 22.96 -22.49 -3.70
CA LYS A 258 22.23 -23.75 -3.48
C LYS A 258 21.14 -23.99 -4.53
N LEU A 259 20.65 -22.92 -5.15
CA LEU A 259 19.56 -22.96 -6.13
C LEU A 259 20.08 -22.95 -7.57
N LEU A 260 21.10 -22.14 -7.83
CA LEU A 260 21.61 -21.89 -9.17
C LEU A 260 22.49 -23.06 -9.63
N LYS A 261 22.12 -23.66 -10.75
CA LYS A 261 22.86 -24.71 -11.44
C LYS A 261 22.96 -24.34 -12.92
N PRO A 262 24.06 -24.67 -13.62
CA PRO A 262 24.18 -24.38 -15.04
C PRO A 262 23.01 -24.99 -15.82
N ASN A 263 22.23 -24.14 -16.49
CA ASN A 263 21.08 -24.56 -17.28
C ASN A 263 20.99 -23.75 -18.59
N PRO A 264 21.82 -24.07 -19.59
CA PRO A 264 21.82 -23.40 -20.88
C PRO A 264 20.48 -23.45 -21.60
N GLU A 265 19.75 -24.57 -21.50
CA GLU A 265 18.45 -24.76 -22.15
C GLU A 265 17.39 -23.77 -21.63
N LEU A 266 17.32 -23.58 -20.32
CA LEU A 266 16.43 -22.59 -19.71
C LEU A 266 16.82 -21.17 -20.12
N ALA A 267 18.11 -20.86 -20.14
CA ALA A 267 18.60 -19.55 -20.57
C ALA A 267 18.23 -19.26 -22.04
N ASP A 268 18.43 -20.23 -22.95
CA ASP A 268 18.04 -20.12 -24.36
C ASP A 268 16.53 -19.96 -24.53
N LEU A 269 15.73 -20.69 -23.74
CA LEU A 269 14.27 -20.57 -23.73
C LEU A 269 13.82 -19.16 -23.33
N ILE A 270 14.33 -18.63 -22.20
CA ILE A 270 13.98 -17.30 -21.70
C ILE A 270 14.42 -16.24 -22.71
N HIS A 271 15.63 -16.37 -23.27
CA HIS A 271 16.16 -15.45 -24.26
C HIS A 271 15.30 -15.42 -25.52
N LYS A 272 14.92 -16.59 -26.05
CA LYS A 272 13.99 -16.69 -27.19
C LYS A 272 12.64 -16.06 -26.89
N LYS A 273 12.09 -16.27 -25.69
CA LYS A 273 10.82 -15.65 -25.27
C LYS A 273 10.93 -14.12 -25.21
N CYS A 274 11.99 -13.59 -24.59
CA CYS A 274 12.20 -12.15 -24.47
C CYS A 274 12.35 -11.48 -25.85
N LEU A 275 13.13 -12.07 -26.77
CA LEU A 275 13.25 -11.56 -28.14
C LEU A 275 11.95 -11.64 -28.95
N GLY A 276 11.08 -12.59 -28.63
CA GLY A 276 9.78 -12.75 -29.30
C GLY A 276 8.71 -11.73 -28.86
N LEU A 277 8.96 -10.99 -27.78
CA LEU A 277 8.01 -10.01 -27.25
C LEU A 277 8.16 -8.66 -27.93
N ASN A 278 7.03 -8.07 -28.33
CA ASN A 278 6.99 -6.69 -28.76
C ASN A 278 6.68 -5.77 -27.57
N ASN A 279 7.60 -4.84 -27.27
CA ASN A 279 7.48 -3.89 -26.17
C ASN A 279 7.12 -4.55 -24.82
N TRP A 280 7.57 -5.79 -24.56
CA TRP A 280 7.31 -6.51 -23.30
C TRP A 280 5.82 -6.78 -22.97
N TYR A 281 4.93 -6.69 -23.96
CA TYR A 281 3.52 -6.96 -23.75
C TYR A 281 3.28 -8.45 -23.46
N GLY A 282 2.56 -8.77 -22.38
CA GLY A 282 2.34 -10.15 -21.94
C GLY A 282 3.59 -10.86 -21.42
N LEU A 283 4.59 -10.10 -20.95
CA LEU A 283 5.83 -10.64 -20.39
C LEU A 283 5.59 -11.70 -19.30
N ILE A 284 4.67 -11.45 -18.38
CA ILE A 284 4.43 -12.32 -17.23
C ILE A 284 3.96 -13.73 -17.64
N PRO A 285 2.87 -13.90 -18.41
CA PRO A 285 2.44 -15.23 -18.82
C PRO A 285 3.44 -15.92 -19.76
N GLU A 286 4.27 -15.17 -20.50
CA GLU A 286 5.35 -15.78 -21.30
C GLU A 286 6.45 -16.38 -20.42
N LEU A 287 6.88 -15.67 -19.38
CA LEU A 287 7.90 -16.16 -18.45
C LEU A 287 7.35 -17.27 -17.55
N PHE A 288 6.13 -17.12 -17.03
CA PHE A 288 5.54 -17.99 -16.02
C PHE A 288 4.25 -18.62 -16.57
N PRO A 289 4.30 -19.82 -17.16
CA PRO A 289 3.21 -20.35 -17.95
C PRO A 289 2.02 -20.83 -17.11
N ASN A 290 2.27 -21.16 -15.84
CA ASN A 290 1.26 -21.68 -14.90
C ASN A 290 0.74 -20.61 -13.93
N VAL A 291 1.08 -19.34 -14.16
CA VAL A 291 0.60 -18.23 -13.33
C VAL A 291 -0.90 -18.02 -13.54
N LYS A 292 -1.66 -17.97 -12.45
CA LYS A 292 -3.12 -17.86 -12.44
C LYS A 292 -3.60 -16.43 -12.25
N TYR A 293 -2.86 -15.63 -11.48
CA TYR A 293 -3.21 -14.24 -11.18
C TYR A 293 -2.01 -13.43 -10.67
N ILE A 294 -2.19 -12.11 -10.63
CA ILE A 294 -1.29 -11.17 -9.98
C ILE A 294 -2.02 -10.58 -8.76
N TYR A 295 -1.35 -10.57 -7.61
CA TYR A 295 -1.94 -10.19 -6.33
C TYR A 295 -1.17 -9.07 -5.63
N GLY A 296 -1.88 -8.06 -5.14
CA GLY A 296 -1.30 -6.95 -4.38
C GLY A 296 -2.27 -5.80 -4.20
N ILE A 297 -1.90 -4.79 -3.40
CA ILE A 297 -2.74 -3.59 -3.24
C ILE A 297 -2.67 -2.79 -4.53
N MET A 298 -3.84 -2.55 -5.13
CA MET A 298 -4.01 -1.99 -6.47
C MET A 298 -4.97 -0.80 -6.53
N THR A 299 -5.54 -0.39 -5.39
CA THR A 299 -6.51 0.71 -5.26
C THR A 299 -5.86 2.01 -4.79
N GLY A 300 -6.58 3.14 -4.92
CA GLY A 300 -6.10 4.46 -4.49
C GLY A 300 -4.84 4.88 -5.24
N SER A 301 -3.79 5.33 -4.54
CA SER A 301 -2.49 5.73 -5.13
C SER A 301 -1.80 4.68 -6.04
N MET A 302 -2.31 3.44 -6.06
CA MET A 302 -1.78 2.34 -6.86
C MET A 302 -2.48 2.15 -8.21
N GLU A 303 -3.64 2.77 -8.42
CA GLU A 303 -4.40 2.70 -9.68
C GLU A 303 -3.60 3.14 -10.91
N PRO A 304 -2.72 4.17 -10.86
CA PRO A 304 -1.93 4.58 -12.04
C PRO A 304 -1.05 3.47 -12.62
N TYR A 305 -0.64 2.48 -11.79
CA TYR A 305 0.21 1.38 -12.23
C TYR A 305 -0.57 0.27 -12.94
N LEU A 306 -1.91 0.25 -12.85
CA LEU A 306 -2.73 -0.81 -13.44
C LEU A 306 -2.56 -0.91 -14.95
N LYS A 307 -2.41 0.21 -15.67
CA LYS A 307 -2.17 0.21 -17.12
C LYS A 307 -0.91 -0.56 -17.47
N LYS A 308 0.23 -0.24 -16.84
CA LYS A 308 1.50 -0.91 -17.07
C LYS A 308 1.50 -2.35 -16.54
N LEU A 309 0.79 -2.62 -15.45
CA LEU A 309 0.64 -3.98 -14.93
C LEU A 309 -0.16 -4.86 -15.89
N ARG A 310 -1.30 -4.39 -16.42
CA ARG A 310 -2.08 -5.08 -17.48
C ARG A 310 -1.25 -5.31 -18.73
N HIS A 311 -0.40 -4.35 -19.09
CA HIS A 311 0.54 -4.52 -20.20
C HIS A 311 1.45 -5.74 -20.01
N TYR A 312 2.01 -5.95 -18.82
CA TYR A 312 2.81 -7.15 -18.53
C TYR A 312 1.96 -8.41 -18.34
N ALA A 313 0.76 -8.28 -17.75
CA ALA A 313 -0.12 -9.38 -17.37
C ALA A 313 -0.90 -9.98 -18.55
N ARG A 314 -1.14 -9.19 -19.60
CA ARG A 314 -2.07 -9.50 -20.69
C ARG A 314 -3.48 -9.77 -20.14
N ASP A 315 -3.91 -11.03 -20.17
CA ASP A 315 -5.25 -11.46 -19.76
C ASP A 315 -5.31 -11.98 -18.32
N LEU A 316 -4.16 -12.00 -17.61
CA LEU A 316 -4.12 -12.50 -16.25
C LEU A 316 -4.96 -11.62 -15.30
N PRO A 317 -5.81 -12.24 -14.47
CA PRO A 317 -6.55 -11.54 -13.42
C PRO A 317 -5.62 -10.72 -12.52
N LEU A 318 -5.99 -9.45 -12.33
CA LEU A 318 -5.38 -8.55 -11.35
C LEU A 318 -6.28 -8.53 -10.11
N ILE A 319 -5.82 -9.13 -9.02
CA ILE A 319 -6.61 -9.28 -7.79
C ILE A 319 -6.09 -8.31 -6.75
N SER A 320 -6.95 -7.38 -6.32
CA SER A 320 -6.61 -6.49 -5.21
C SER A 320 -6.46 -7.29 -3.92
N ALA A 321 -5.35 -7.05 -3.22
CA ALA A 321 -5.16 -7.50 -1.84
C ALA A 321 -6.05 -6.73 -0.87
N ASP A 322 -6.05 -7.21 0.37
CA ASP A 322 -6.89 -6.75 1.47
C ASP A 322 -6.61 -5.29 1.88
N TYR A 323 -7.53 -4.72 2.67
CA TYR A 323 -7.45 -3.35 3.16
C TYR A 323 -6.94 -3.31 4.62
N GLY A 324 -5.81 -2.62 4.83
CA GLY A 324 -5.22 -2.44 6.14
C GLY A 324 -4.17 -1.32 6.21
N SER A 325 -3.66 -1.11 7.41
CA SER A 325 -2.68 -0.07 7.75
C SER A 325 -1.67 -0.58 8.79
N SER A 326 -0.66 0.23 9.13
CA SER A 326 0.27 -0.11 10.21
C SER A 326 -0.43 -0.13 11.58
N GLU A 327 -1.52 0.62 11.73
CA GLU A 327 -2.37 0.73 12.91
C GLU A 327 -3.31 -0.47 13.09
N GLY A 328 -3.55 -1.23 12.02
CA GLY A 328 -4.37 -2.43 12.00
C GLY A 328 -4.99 -2.72 10.64
N TRP A 329 -5.32 -3.98 10.41
CA TRP A 329 -6.10 -4.40 9.25
C TRP A 329 -7.60 -4.11 9.46
N ILE A 330 -8.34 -4.02 8.36
CA ILE A 330 -9.74 -3.56 8.38
C ILE A 330 -10.64 -4.55 7.65
N GLY A 331 -10.35 -4.86 6.38
CA GLY A 331 -11.25 -5.68 5.59
C GLY A 331 -10.55 -6.56 4.57
N ALA A 332 -11.18 -7.70 4.27
CA ALA A 332 -10.70 -8.67 3.29
C ALA A 332 -11.40 -8.47 1.93
N ASN A 333 -10.67 -8.73 0.84
CA ASN A 333 -11.30 -8.86 -0.47
C ASN A 333 -11.90 -10.26 -0.63
N VAL A 334 -13.23 -10.35 -0.50
CA VAL A 334 -13.97 -11.63 -0.66
C VAL A 334 -14.51 -11.83 -2.08
N ASN A 335 -14.29 -10.87 -2.98
CA ASN A 335 -14.76 -10.88 -4.36
C ASN A 335 -13.56 -10.78 -5.33
N PRO A 336 -12.69 -11.81 -5.40
CA PRO A 336 -11.42 -11.74 -6.12
C PRO A 336 -11.57 -11.62 -7.66
N ASN A 337 -12.77 -11.87 -8.21
CA ASN A 337 -13.08 -11.74 -9.63
C ASN A 337 -13.37 -10.29 -10.06
N VAL A 338 -13.55 -9.37 -9.11
CA VAL A 338 -13.86 -7.97 -9.39
C VAL A 338 -12.57 -7.24 -9.79
N PRO A 339 -12.59 -6.43 -10.86
CA PRO A 339 -11.41 -5.69 -11.28
C PRO A 339 -10.97 -4.68 -10.20
N PRO A 340 -9.66 -4.36 -10.11
CA PRO A 340 -9.13 -3.51 -9.04
C PRO A 340 -9.84 -2.16 -8.86
N GLU A 341 -10.28 -1.51 -9.94
CA GLU A 341 -10.99 -0.21 -9.91
C GLU A 341 -12.36 -0.28 -9.20
N LEU A 342 -12.93 -1.48 -9.12
CA LEU A 342 -14.21 -1.77 -8.48
C LEU A 342 -14.04 -2.58 -7.19
N ALA A 343 -12.80 -2.86 -6.76
CA ALA A 343 -12.54 -3.67 -5.59
C ALA A 343 -13.18 -3.05 -4.34
N THR A 344 -13.82 -3.91 -3.55
CA THR A 344 -14.42 -3.60 -2.25
C THR A 344 -13.84 -4.54 -1.21
N TYR A 345 -13.88 -4.12 0.05
CA TYR A 345 -13.33 -4.87 1.17
C TYR A 345 -14.39 -5.03 2.24
N VAL A 346 -14.73 -6.26 2.60
CA VAL A 346 -15.66 -6.53 3.70
C VAL A 346 -14.90 -6.41 5.01
N VAL A 347 -15.39 -5.58 5.93
CA VAL A 347 -14.79 -5.43 7.25
C VAL A 347 -14.92 -6.74 8.03
N LEU A 348 -13.85 -7.20 8.67
CA LEU A 348 -13.95 -8.29 9.63
C LEU A 348 -14.30 -7.69 11.00
N PRO A 349 -15.45 -8.00 11.60
CA PRO A 349 -15.89 -7.32 12.81
C PRO A 349 -15.16 -7.78 14.08
N ASP A 350 -14.33 -8.82 14.06
CA ASP A 350 -13.66 -9.33 15.26
C ASP A 350 -12.21 -8.86 15.45
N ILE A 351 -11.58 -8.32 14.41
CA ILE A 351 -10.16 -7.92 14.43
C ILE A 351 -9.88 -6.59 15.14
N GLY A 352 -10.93 -5.81 15.40
CA GLY A 352 -10.86 -4.48 16.01
C GLY A 352 -12.25 -3.87 16.11
N TYR A 353 -12.41 -2.84 16.93
CA TYR A 353 -13.68 -2.11 17.02
C TYR A 353 -13.64 -0.88 16.10
N PHE A 354 -14.64 -0.75 15.24
CA PHE A 354 -14.68 0.23 14.16
C PHE A 354 -15.83 1.22 14.35
N GLU A 355 -15.50 2.50 14.20
CA GLU A 355 -16.46 3.60 14.11
C GLU A 355 -16.19 4.41 12.82
N PHE A 356 -17.18 5.19 12.38
CA PHE A 356 -17.15 5.89 11.11
C PHE A 356 -17.66 7.32 11.28
N ILE A 357 -16.85 8.32 10.92
CA ILE A 357 -17.27 9.73 10.95
C ILE A 357 -17.89 10.07 9.58
N PRO A 358 -19.19 10.42 9.50
CA PRO A 358 -19.81 10.82 8.24
C PRO A 358 -19.16 12.08 7.67
N LEU A 359 -18.83 12.05 6.37
CA LEU A 359 -18.33 13.23 5.65
C LEU A 359 -19.49 13.96 4.98
N LYS A 360 -20.27 14.71 5.77
CA LYS A 360 -21.29 15.66 5.29
C LYS A 360 -20.80 17.10 5.48
N GLU A 361 -21.44 18.07 4.81
CA GLU A 361 -20.97 19.47 4.68
C GLU A 361 -20.62 20.17 6.00
N ASN A 362 -21.22 19.79 7.14
CA ASN A 362 -20.83 20.25 8.48
C ASN A 362 -20.00 19.18 9.23
N VAL A 363 -18.70 19.12 8.93
CA VAL A 363 -17.76 18.14 9.50
C VAL A 363 -17.54 18.33 11.01
N GLU A 364 -17.68 19.55 11.54
CA GLU A 364 -17.34 19.86 12.93
C GLU A 364 -18.34 19.29 13.97
N GLU A 365 -19.54 18.87 13.55
CA GLU A 365 -20.57 18.31 14.45
C GLU A 365 -20.90 16.83 14.18
N ALA A 366 -20.21 16.18 13.23
CA ALA A 366 -20.55 14.82 12.82
C ALA A 366 -20.17 13.79 13.89
N LYS A 367 -21.18 13.19 14.53
CA LYS A 367 -20.98 12.12 15.53
C LYS A 367 -20.61 10.80 14.82
N PRO A 368 -19.58 10.07 15.30
CA PRO A 368 -19.25 8.76 14.78
C PRO A 368 -20.41 7.76 14.92
N VAL A 369 -20.60 6.94 13.90
CA VAL A 369 -21.55 5.82 13.88
C VAL A 369 -20.79 4.48 13.95
N GLY A 370 -21.42 3.43 14.46
CA GLY A 370 -20.85 2.09 14.53
C GLY A 370 -20.84 1.36 13.18
N LEU A 371 -20.13 0.23 13.12
CA LEU A 371 -19.93 -0.57 11.91
C LEU A 371 -21.21 -0.87 11.12
N THR A 372 -22.30 -1.25 11.79
CA THR A 372 -23.56 -1.63 11.13
C THR A 372 -24.53 -0.45 10.92
N GLU A 373 -24.15 0.76 11.32
CA GLU A 373 -24.99 1.96 11.26
C GLU A 373 -24.66 2.86 10.04
N VAL A 374 -23.60 2.52 9.31
CA VAL A 374 -23.20 3.21 8.08
C VAL A 374 -24.24 3.02 6.96
N LYS A 375 -24.26 3.94 6.00
CA LYS A 375 -25.24 3.96 4.92
C LYS A 375 -24.58 3.76 3.57
N VAL A 376 -25.17 2.89 2.75
CA VAL A 376 -24.73 2.67 1.36
C VAL A 376 -24.73 3.99 0.59
N GLY A 377 -23.64 4.24 -0.13
CA GLY A 377 -23.43 5.43 -0.93
C GLY A 377 -22.82 6.62 -0.17
N GLU A 378 -22.81 6.59 1.17
CA GLU A 378 -22.19 7.64 1.98
C GLU A 378 -20.68 7.39 2.19
N GLU A 379 -19.95 8.48 2.41
CA GLU A 379 -18.50 8.49 2.66
C GLU A 379 -18.20 8.78 4.12
N TYR A 380 -17.19 8.09 4.64
CA TYR A 380 -16.83 8.13 6.05
C TYR A 380 -15.32 8.17 6.23
N GLU A 381 -14.87 8.84 7.30
CA GLU A 381 -13.52 8.66 7.84
C GLU A 381 -13.51 7.49 8.83
N VAL A 382 -12.55 6.58 8.68
CA VAL A 382 -12.44 5.38 9.52
C VAL A 382 -11.81 5.70 10.87
N ILE A 383 -12.43 5.22 11.94
CA ILE A 383 -11.90 5.21 13.31
C ILE A 383 -11.68 3.76 13.71
N ILE A 384 -10.51 3.48 14.30
CA ILE A 384 -10.15 2.15 14.80
C ILE A 384 -9.85 2.19 16.29
N THR A 385 -10.34 1.17 17.00
CA THR A 385 -9.87 0.76 18.32
C THR A 385 -9.27 -0.63 18.20
N SER A 386 -7.97 -0.78 18.52
CA SER A 386 -7.21 -2.01 18.29
C SER A 386 -6.67 -2.63 19.58
N PHE A 387 -6.37 -3.93 19.52
CA PHE A 387 -5.70 -4.67 20.61
C PHE A 387 -4.32 -4.12 20.98
N ALA A 388 -3.71 -3.30 20.12
CA ALA A 388 -2.41 -2.68 20.33
C ALA A 388 -2.48 -1.31 21.04
N GLY A 389 -3.66 -0.94 21.58
CA GLY A 389 -3.80 0.23 22.45
C GLY A 389 -4.00 1.55 21.69
N LEU A 390 -4.46 1.48 20.44
CA LEU A 390 -5.04 2.64 19.76
C LEU A 390 -6.54 2.65 20.09
N TYR A 391 -7.04 3.71 20.70
CA TYR A 391 -8.44 3.83 21.12
C TYR A 391 -9.09 5.00 20.41
N ARG A 392 -10.21 4.76 19.71
CA ARG A 392 -10.92 5.75 18.90
C ARG A 392 -9.98 6.59 18.04
N TYR A 393 -8.99 5.91 17.46
CA TYR A 393 -7.93 6.52 16.67
C TYR A 393 -8.43 6.83 15.27
N ARG A 394 -8.32 8.09 14.87
CA ARG A 394 -8.65 8.56 13.53
C ARG A 394 -7.57 8.13 12.55
N LEU A 395 -7.91 7.16 11.70
CA LEU A 395 -6.96 6.64 10.72
C LEU A 395 -6.66 7.67 9.63
N GLY A 396 -7.64 8.53 9.32
CA GLY A 396 -7.57 9.51 8.25
C GLY A 396 -7.83 8.93 6.85
N ASP A 397 -8.15 7.63 6.77
CA ASP A 397 -8.59 6.97 5.55
C ASP A 397 -10.08 7.27 5.32
N VAL A 398 -10.42 7.66 4.10
CA VAL A 398 -11.79 7.93 3.64
C VAL A 398 -12.27 6.75 2.82
N VAL A 399 -13.43 6.22 3.18
CA VAL A 399 -14.06 5.07 2.54
C VAL A 399 -15.50 5.38 2.15
N LYS A 400 -15.96 4.76 1.08
CA LYS A 400 -17.36 4.77 0.67
C LYS A 400 -17.98 3.40 0.92
N VAL A 401 -19.16 3.37 1.51
CA VAL A 401 -19.90 2.11 1.68
C VAL A 401 -20.59 1.77 0.36
N THR A 402 -20.21 0.66 -0.25
CA THR A 402 -20.78 0.22 -1.55
C THR A 402 -21.93 -0.76 -1.37
N GLY A 403 -21.99 -1.43 -0.23
CA GLY A 403 -22.97 -2.46 0.07
C GLY A 403 -22.69 -3.10 1.42
N PHE A 404 -23.25 -4.29 1.62
CA PHE A 404 -23.05 -5.11 2.81
C PHE A 404 -22.90 -6.57 2.39
N HIS A 405 -21.92 -7.26 2.99
CA HIS A 405 -21.86 -8.71 3.01
C HIS A 405 -22.48 -9.18 4.33
N ASN A 406 -23.67 -9.78 4.24
CA ASN A 406 -24.54 -9.99 5.40
C ASN A 406 -24.81 -8.66 6.15
N LEU A 407 -24.34 -8.52 7.40
CA LEU A 407 -24.46 -7.27 8.17
C LEU A 407 -23.14 -6.48 8.24
N SER A 408 -22.05 -6.97 7.65
CA SER A 408 -20.77 -6.26 7.64
C SER A 408 -20.65 -5.38 6.40
N PRO A 409 -20.25 -4.10 6.51
CA PRO A 409 -20.18 -3.20 5.36
C PRO A 409 -19.06 -3.59 4.39
N GLU A 410 -19.36 -3.41 3.11
CA GLU A 410 -18.38 -3.41 2.03
C GLU A 410 -17.85 -2.01 1.80
N LEU A 411 -16.54 -1.85 1.96
CA LEU A 411 -15.87 -0.56 1.86
C LEU A 411 -15.10 -0.47 0.54
N LYS A 412 -15.30 0.64 -0.17
CA LYS A 412 -14.40 1.09 -1.23
C LYS A 412 -13.49 2.17 -0.68
N PHE A 413 -12.18 1.96 -0.77
CA PHE A 413 -11.20 2.98 -0.41
C PHE A 413 -11.29 4.16 -1.39
N ILE A 414 -11.37 5.39 -0.88
CA ILE A 414 -11.42 6.60 -1.70
C ILE A 414 -10.06 7.29 -1.69
N CYS A 415 -9.60 7.75 -0.52
CA CYS A 415 -8.34 8.45 -0.38
C CYS A 415 -7.89 8.47 1.08
N ARG A 416 -6.72 9.05 1.34
CA ARG A 416 -6.40 9.57 2.67
C ARG A 416 -6.70 11.04 2.72
N ARG A 417 -7.37 11.49 3.78
CA ARG A 417 -7.78 12.88 3.96
C ARG A 417 -6.60 13.86 3.93
N SER A 418 -5.43 13.44 4.39
CA SER A 418 -4.20 14.25 4.38
C SER A 418 -3.51 14.35 3.02
N LEU A 419 -4.04 13.70 1.96
CA LEU A 419 -3.46 13.61 0.62
C LEU A 419 -4.24 14.37 -0.45
N MET A 420 -5.12 15.28 -0.06
CA MET A 420 -5.87 16.10 -1.01
C MET A 420 -5.10 17.36 -1.40
N LEU A 421 -5.23 17.76 -2.65
CA LEU A 421 -4.88 19.11 -3.11
C LEU A 421 -6.04 20.04 -2.73
N THR A 422 -5.73 21.09 -1.97
CA THR A 422 -6.67 22.11 -1.49
C THR A 422 -5.92 23.42 -1.31
N ILE A 423 -6.46 24.52 -1.84
CA ILE A 423 -5.99 25.89 -1.55
C ILE A 423 -7.05 26.70 -0.82
N ASN A 424 -8.30 26.60 -1.25
CA ASN A 424 -9.45 27.33 -0.75
C ASN A 424 -10.56 26.34 -0.33
N ILE A 425 -11.70 26.34 -1.04
CA ILE A 425 -12.82 25.42 -0.79
C ILE A 425 -12.69 24.09 -1.56
N ASP A 426 -11.75 24.05 -2.52
CA ASP A 426 -11.48 22.94 -3.42
C ASP A 426 -10.94 21.71 -2.69
N LYS A 427 -11.34 20.53 -3.15
CA LYS A 427 -10.92 19.25 -2.55
C LYS A 427 -10.67 18.24 -3.65
N ASN A 428 -9.43 18.19 -4.13
CA ASN A 428 -9.05 17.29 -5.21
C ASN A 428 -8.25 16.11 -4.64
N THR A 429 -8.72 14.91 -4.88
CA THR A 429 -8.13 13.67 -4.41
C THR A 429 -6.99 13.19 -5.32
N GLU A 430 -6.28 12.14 -4.90
CA GLU A 430 -5.30 11.46 -5.75
C GLU A 430 -5.93 10.91 -7.04
N LYS A 431 -7.22 10.53 -6.98
CA LYS A 431 -7.97 10.05 -8.14
C LYS A 431 -8.26 11.18 -9.13
N ASP A 432 -8.64 12.36 -8.64
CA ASP A 432 -8.88 13.52 -9.51
C ASP A 432 -7.59 13.92 -10.23
N LEU A 433 -6.46 13.92 -9.51
CA LEU A 433 -5.14 14.10 -10.11
C LEU A 433 -4.84 13.04 -11.17
N GLN A 434 -5.08 11.75 -10.88
CA GLN A 434 -4.86 10.68 -11.85
C GLN A 434 -5.72 10.89 -13.12
N LEU A 435 -7.00 11.18 -12.97
CA LEU A 435 -7.90 11.42 -14.10
C LEU A 435 -7.45 12.61 -14.94
N ALA A 436 -6.97 13.69 -14.30
CA ALA A 436 -6.40 14.83 -14.99
C ALA A 436 -5.14 14.46 -15.79
N VAL A 437 -4.22 13.69 -15.19
CA VAL A 437 -3.01 13.22 -15.89
C VAL A 437 -3.36 12.27 -17.04
N GLU A 438 -4.31 11.36 -16.85
CA GLU A 438 -4.79 10.47 -17.90
C GLU A 438 -5.43 11.24 -19.06
N ALA A 439 -6.23 12.25 -18.78
CA ALA A 439 -6.83 13.11 -19.81
C ALA A 439 -5.77 13.84 -20.62
N ALA A 440 -4.83 14.51 -19.96
CA ALA A 440 -3.77 15.25 -20.62
C ALA A 440 -2.77 14.35 -21.36
N SER A 441 -2.44 13.17 -20.80
CA SER A 441 -1.51 12.22 -21.45
C SER A 441 -2.02 11.68 -22.79
N LYS A 442 -3.34 11.70 -23.04
CA LYS A 442 -3.90 11.29 -24.34
C LYS A 442 -3.49 12.23 -25.47
N LEU A 443 -3.19 13.50 -25.18
CA LEU A 443 -2.68 14.45 -26.18
C LEU A 443 -1.28 14.06 -26.69
N ASN A 444 -0.54 13.27 -25.91
CA ASN A 444 0.80 12.78 -26.28
C ASN A 444 0.77 11.50 -27.14
N THR A 445 -0.42 10.96 -27.46
CA THR A 445 -0.54 9.66 -28.14
C THR A 445 0.05 9.69 -29.56
N GLU A 446 -0.03 10.84 -30.24
CA GLU A 446 0.55 11.01 -31.58
C GLU A 446 2.09 10.95 -31.58
N GLU A 447 2.73 11.39 -30.48
CA GLU A 447 4.19 11.37 -30.32
C GLU A 447 4.69 10.08 -29.65
N LYS A 448 3.80 9.11 -29.37
CA LYS A 448 4.10 7.81 -28.71
C LYS A 448 4.82 7.96 -27.35
N LEU A 449 4.55 9.05 -26.63
CA LEU A 449 5.20 9.35 -25.35
C LEU A 449 4.33 8.90 -24.17
N GLU A 450 4.96 8.29 -23.18
CA GLU A 450 4.32 7.76 -21.98
C GLU A 450 4.73 8.61 -20.77
N VAL A 451 3.75 9.04 -19.97
CA VAL A 451 4.01 9.56 -18.63
C VAL A 451 4.45 8.39 -17.75
N LEU A 452 5.74 8.34 -17.41
CA LEU A 452 6.36 7.26 -16.65
C LEU A 452 5.92 7.25 -15.19
N ASP A 453 5.85 8.44 -14.59
CA ASP A 453 5.33 8.70 -13.25
C ASP A 453 4.98 10.20 -13.07
N PHE A 454 4.23 10.53 -12.01
CA PHE A 454 3.81 11.90 -11.71
C PHE A 454 3.59 12.16 -10.22
N SER A 455 3.60 13.42 -9.82
CA SER A 455 3.28 13.88 -8.46
C SER A 455 2.67 15.27 -8.52
N SER A 456 2.21 15.79 -7.39
CA SER A 456 1.68 17.13 -7.27
C SER A 456 2.08 17.80 -5.96
N HIS A 457 1.94 19.11 -5.93
CA HIS A 457 2.15 19.94 -4.74
C HIS A 457 1.23 21.17 -4.82
N VAL A 458 0.90 21.73 -3.66
CA VAL A 458 0.22 23.02 -3.55
C VAL A 458 1.27 24.08 -3.23
N ASP A 459 1.55 24.97 -4.18
CA ASP A 459 2.49 26.07 -4.00
C ASP A 459 1.75 27.31 -3.46
N LEU A 460 1.99 27.62 -2.19
CA LEU A 460 1.46 28.81 -1.49
C LEU A 460 2.49 29.94 -1.38
N SER A 461 3.65 29.82 -2.04
CA SER A 461 4.66 30.90 -2.06
C SER A 461 4.25 32.07 -2.95
N THR A 462 3.28 31.84 -3.85
CA THR A 462 2.67 32.83 -4.73
C THR A 462 1.28 33.22 -4.23
N ASN A 463 0.80 34.40 -4.63
CA ASN A 463 -0.55 34.86 -4.29
C ASN A 463 -1.28 35.31 -5.57
N PRO A 464 -2.37 34.64 -5.99
CA PRO A 464 -2.95 33.44 -5.37
C PRO A 464 -2.02 32.21 -5.48
N GLY A 465 -2.07 31.31 -4.50
CA GLY A 465 -1.39 30.03 -4.58
C GLY A 465 -1.94 29.16 -5.71
N HIS A 466 -1.20 28.15 -6.17
CA HIS A 466 -1.59 27.34 -7.33
C HIS A 466 -1.14 25.87 -7.19
N TYR A 467 -1.69 25.03 -8.05
CA TYR A 467 -1.29 23.62 -8.14
C TYR A 467 -0.06 23.47 -9.02
N VAL A 468 0.89 22.68 -8.55
CA VAL A 468 2.08 22.27 -9.31
C VAL A 468 2.00 20.77 -9.57
N ILE A 469 2.03 20.36 -10.84
CA ILE A 469 2.01 18.96 -11.27
C ILE A 469 3.38 18.62 -11.86
N PHE A 470 4.00 17.55 -11.37
CA PHE A 470 5.31 17.07 -11.84
C PHE A 470 5.13 15.86 -12.74
N TRP A 471 5.70 15.87 -13.95
CA TRP A 471 5.66 14.75 -14.89
C TRP A 471 7.07 14.24 -15.23
N GLU A 472 7.29 12.94 -15.06
CA GLU A 472 8.42 12.23 -15.67
C GLU A 472 7.91 11.52 -16.93
N ILE A 473 8.51 11.79 -18.08
CA ILE A 473 8.07 11.31 -19.39
C ILE A 473 9.15 10.45 -20.08
N SER A 474 8.74 9.56 -20.98
CA SER A 474 9.64 8.59 -21.63
C SER A 474 10.62 9.17 -22.66
N GLY A 475 10.39 10.40 -23.13
CA GLY A 475 11.21 11.10 -24.12
C GLY A 475 10.86 12.59 -24.22
N GLU A 476 11.37 13.26 -25.25
CA GLU A 476 11.16 14.71 -25.45
C GLU A 476 9.86 14.99 -26.21
N VAL A 477 9.10 15.98 -25.76
CA VAL A 477 7.82 16.43 -26.34
C VAL A 477 7.99 17.87 -26.84
N ARG A 478 7.30 18.22 -27.93
CA ARG A 478 7.22 19.62 -28.39
C ARG A 478 6.59 20.53 -27.32
N GLU A 479 7.10 21.75 -27.20
CA GLU A 479 6.64 22.69 -26.17
C GLU A 479 5.15 23.00 -26.29
N GLU A 480 4.63 23.14 -27.51
CA GLU A 480 3.21 23.46 -27.74
C GLU A 480 2.27 22.34 -27.24
N VAL A 481 2.72 21.09 -27.31
CA VAL A 481 1.95 19.94 -26.80
C VAL A 481 1.97 19.92 -25.28
N LEU A 482 3.09 20.29 -24.64
CA LEU A 482 3.19 20.37 -23.19
C LEU A 482 2.39 21.55 -22.62
N GLU A 483 2.33 22.67 -23.33
CA GLU A 483 1.43 23.79 -23.00
C GLU A 483 -0.03 23.35 -23.05
N GLU A 484 -0.45 22.66 -24.10
CA GLU A 484 -1.83 22.16 -24.17
C GLU A 484 -2.10 21.02 -23.18
N CYS A 485 -1.11 20.20 -22.85
CA CYS A 485 -1.20 19.27 -21.72
C CYS A 485 -1.45 20.01 -20.40
N CYS A 486 -0.75 21.12 -20.16
CA CYS A 486 -0.94 21.95 -18.97
C CYS A 486 -2.36 22.55 -18.92
N ASN A 487 -2.85 23.07 -20.05
CA ASN A 487 -4.22 23.55 -20.17
C ASN A 487 -5.25 22.42 -19.93
N CYS A 488 -4.98 21.24 -20.47
CA CYS A 488 -5.83 20.06 -20.30
C CYS A 488 -5.86 19.59 -18.84
N LEU A 489 -4.71 19.60 -18.15
CA LEU A 489 -4.63 19.31 -16.72
C LEU A 489 -5.52 20.27 -15.91
N ASP A 490 -5.39 21.58 -16.12
CA ASP A 490 -6.18 22.60 -15.41
C ASP A 490 -7.69 22.41 -15.66
N ARG A 491 -8.11 22.15 -16.91
CA ARG A 491 -9.52 21.90 -17.26
C ARG A 491 -10.07 20.57 -16.71
N SER A 492 -9.21 19.60 -16.43
CA SER A 492 -9.62 18.25 -16.03
C SER A 492 -9.92 18.13 -14.54
N PHE A 493 -9.52 19.11 -13.72
CA PHE A 493 -9.98 19.22 -12.35
C PHE A 493 -11.42 19.76 -12.33
N VAL A 494 -12.39 18.84 -12.27
CA VAL A 494 -13.82 19.16 -12.38
C VAL A 494 -14.50 19.52 -11.05
N ASP A 495 -13.76 19.47 -9.93
CA ASP A 495 -14.28 19.90 -8.63
C ASP A 495 -14.81 21.34 -8.71
N ALA A 496 -16.05 21.54 -8.26
CA ALA A 496 -16.72 22.83 -8.36
C ALA A 496 -15.98 23.92 -7.57
N GLY A 497 -15.35 23.55 -6.45
CA GLY A 497 -14.51 24.46 -5.65
C GLY A 497 -13.29 24.93 -6.42
N TYR A 498 -12.60 24.02 -7.10
CA TYR A 498 -11.44 24.33 -7.95
C TYR A 498 -11.83 25.22 -9.13
N VAL A 499 -12.83 24.78 -9.93
CA VAL A 499 -13.24 25.49 -11.15
C VAL A 499 -13.74 26.91 -10.84
N SER A 500 -14.53 27.08 -9.78
CA SER A 500 -15.00 28.40 -9.37
C SER A 500 -13.86 29.29 -8.90
N SER A 501 -12.95 28.76 -8.06
CA SER A 501 -11.81 29.51 -7.53
C SER A 501 -10.79 29.88 -8.62
N ARG A 502 -10.56 29.02 -9.61
CA ARG A 502 -9.73 29.32 -10.79
C ARG A 502 -10.31 30.45 -11.64
N LYS A 503 -11.62 30.42 -11.93
CA LYS A 503 -12.31 31.46 -12.73
C LYS A 503 -12.29 32.85 -12.09
N ILE A 504 -12.30 32.93 -10.75
CA ILE A 504 -12.25 34.21 -10.02
C ILE A 504 -10.83 34.60 -9.58
N ASN A 505 -9.79 33.87 -10.04
CA ASN A 505 -8.40 34.06 -9.64
C ASN A 505 -8.15 33.99 -8.12
N ALA A 506 -8.94 33.21 -7.39
CA ALA A 506 -8.65 32.83 -6.00
C ALA A 506 -7.64 31.66 -5.91
N ILE A 507 -7.50 30.89 -6.99
CA ILE A 507 -6.41 29.93 -7.22
C ILE A 507 -5.70 30.36 -8.51
N GLY A 508 -4.37 30.43 -8.47
CA GLY A 508 -3.53 30.78 -9.61
C GLY A 508 -3.51 29.72 -10.71
N PRO A 509 -2.94 30.03 -11.89
CA PRO A 509 -2.84 29.07 -12.99
C PRO A 509 -2.06 27.83 -12.59
N LEU A 510 -2.58 26.66 -12.95
CA LEU A 510 -1.89 25.39 -12.75
C LEU A 510 -0.52 25.43 -13.44
N GLU A 511 0.50 24.94 -12.76
CA GLU A 511 1.85 24.79 -13.31
C GLU A 511 2.15 23.31 -13.58
N LEU A 512 2.55 22.99 -14.82
CA LEU A 512 3.12 21.71 -15.19
C LEU A 512 4.65 21.82 -15.20
N ARG A 513 5.32 21.05 -14.36
CA ARG A 513 6.78 20.92 -14.30
C ARG A 513 7.22 19.57 -14.86
N VAL A 514 7.91 19.58 -16.00
CA VAL A 514 8.50 18.36 -16.57
C VAL A 514 9.85 18.10 -15.91
N VAL A 515 10.03 16.92 -15.33
CA VAL A 515 11.26 16.53 -14.61
C VAL A 515 12.12 15.57 -15.41
N GLN A 516 13.42 15.53 -15.09
CA GLN A 516 14.38 14.62 -15.71
C GLN A 516 14.00 13.15 -15.49
N ARG A 517 14.30 12.30 -16.47
CA ARG A 517 14.13 10.85 -16.32
C ARG A 517 14.96 10.32 -15.14
N GLY A 518 14.37 9.46 -14.33
CA GLY A 518 14.95 8.95 -13.09
C GLY A 518 14.69 9.83 -11.87
N THR A 519 13.91 10.91 -11.96
CA THR A 519 13.56 11.75 -10.80
C THR A 519 12.76 10.95 -9.77
N PHE A 520 11.75 10.19 -10.21
CA PHE A 520 10.97 9.35 -9.30
C PHE A 520 11.79 8.17 -8.75
N GLN A 521 12.79 7.69 -9.50
CA GLN A 521 13.78 6.74 -8.99
C GLN A 521 14.63 7.35 -7.87
N LYS A 522 15.01 8.64 -7.97
CA LYS A 522 15.72 9.35 -6.88
C LYS A 522 14.84 9.47 -5.63
N ILE A 523 13.53 9.72 -5.78
CA ILE A 523 12.58 9.72 -4.65
C ILE A 523 12.53 8.34 -4.00
N LEU A 524 12.41 7.28 -4.80
CA LEU A 524 12.43 5.91 -4.30
C LEU A 524 13.74 5.62 -3.53
N ASN A 525 14.89 5.94 -4.13
CA ASN A 525 16.20 5.72 -3.52
C ASN A 525 16.37 6.52 -2.22
N HIS A 526 15.80 7.73 -2.14
CA HIS A 526 15.79 8.53 -0.91
C HIS A 526 15.07 7.78 0.23
N TYR A 527 13.85 7.28 0.00
CA TYR A 527 13.12 6.53 1.03
C TYR A 527 13.80 5.22 1.42
N VAL A 528 14.34 4.49 0.44
CA VAL A 528 15.12 3.26 0.71
C VAL A 528 16.38 3.61 1.53
N GLY A 529 17.06 4.71 1.22
CA GLY A 529 18.22 5.20 1.98
C GLY A 529 17.89 5.59 3.41
N LEU A 530 16.68 6.07 3.68
CA LEU A 530 16.16 6.33 5.03
C LEU A 530 15.76 5.05 5.79
N GLY A 531 15.90 3.87 5.16
CA GLY A 531 15.58 2.58 5.76
C GLY A 531 14.13 2.14 5.59
N ALA A 532 13.35 2.78 4.72
CA ALA A 532 12.02 2.28 4.37
C ALA A 532 12.11 0.94 3.62
N ALA A 533 11.18 0.02 3.89
CA ALA A 533 11.03 -1.19 3.09
C ALA A 533 10.38 -0.83 1.76
N LEU A 534 10.88 -1.35 0.62
CA LEU A 534 10.20 -1.16 -0.66
C LEU A 534 8.76 -1.71 -0.62
N SER A 535 8.52 -2.80 0.12
CA SER A 535 7.17 -3.33 0.35
C SER A 535 6.17 -2.30 0.89
N GLN A 536 6.65 -1.21 1.50
CA GLN A 536 5.81 -0.13 2.01
C GLN A 536 5.87 1.16 1.18
N PHE A 537 6.74 1.22 0.16
CA PHE A 537 6.92 2.41 -0.62
C PHE A 537 5.74 2.64 -1.56
N LYS A 538 5.26 3.87 -1.55
CA LYS A 538 4.32 4.42 -2.52
C LYS A 538 4.81 5.79 -2.94
N THR A 539 4.94 6.01 -4.24
CA THR A 539 5.20 7.34 -4.79
C THR A 539 4.13 8.31 -4.27
N PRO A 540 4.51 9.41 -3.59
CA PRO A 540 3.54 10.38 -3.10
C PRO A 540 2.87 11.06 -4.30
N ARG A 541 1.54 10.95 -4.40
CA ARG A 541 0.77 11.61 -5.46
C ARG A 541 0.56 13.09 -5.16
N CYS A 542 0.41 13.42 -3.88
CA CYS A 542 0.45 14.78 -3.36
C CYS A 542 1.58 14.88 -2.31
N VAL A 543 2.51 15.81 -2.52
CA VAL A 543 3.63 16.08 -1.62
C VAL A 543 3.24 17.24 -0.70
N GLY A 544 3.14 16.96 0.59
CA GLY A 544 2.85 17.98 1.59
C GLY A 544 3.97 19.01 1.71
N SER A 545 3.63 20.25 2.08
CA SER A 545 4.58 21.36 2.28
C SER A 545 5.66 21.07 3.33
N THR A 546 5.46 20.09 4.20
CA THR A 546 6.44 19.68 5.21
C THR A 546 7.49 18.69 4.68
N ASN A 547 7.32 18.13 3.48
CA ASN A 547 8.23 17.14 2.89
C ASN A 547 9.27 17.80 1.98
N ASN A 548 10.13 18.62 2.60
CA ASN A 548 11.12 19.45 1.91
C ASN A 548 12.08 18.65 1.01
N GLU A 549 12.51 17.47 1.46
CA GLU A 549 13.46 16.64 0.72
C GLU A 549 12.89 16.16 -0.63
N VAL A 550 11.65 15.65 -0.62
CA VAL A 550 11.00 15.20 -1.87
C VAL A 550 10.72 16.39 -2.78
N LEU A 551 10.28 17.53 -2.24
CA LEU A 551 10.09 18.75 -3.02
C LEU A 551 11.40 19.25 -3.63
N GLN A 552 12.52 19.17 -2.89
CA GLN A 552 13.84 19.51 -3.43
C GLN A 552 14.26 18.56 -4.55
N ILE A 553 14.04 17.24 -4.40
CA ILE A 553 14.30 16.28 -5.48
C ILE A 553 13.49 16.65 -6.72
N LEU A 554 12.19 16.93 -6.57
CA LEU A 554 11.32 17.30 -7.68
C LEU A 554 11.77 18.61 -8.34
N CYS A 555 11.89 19.69 -7.56
CA CYS A 555 12.23 21.04 -8.04
C CYS A 555 13.64 21.11 -8.66
N ASN A 556 14.65 20.44 -8.09
CA ASN A 556 16.01 20.47 -8.62
C ASN A 556 16.16 19.69 -9.94
N ASN A 557 15.21 18.81 -10.26
CA ASN A 557 15.21 18.02 -11.49
C ASN A 557 14.22 18.56 -12.54
N VAL A 558 13.63 19.74 -12.34
CA VAL A 558 12.77 20.38 -13.33
C VAL A 558 13.60 20.78 -14.55
N VAL A 559 13.15 20.33 -15.73
CA VAL A 559 13.75 20.69 -17.02
C VAL A 559 13.00 21.88 -17.62
N LYS A 560 11.67 21.87 -17.55
CA LYS A 560 10.79 22.93 -18.08
C LYS A 560 9.54 23.09 -17.20
N SER A 561 9.00 24.30 -17.19
CA SER A 561 7.75 24.67 -16.50
C SER A 561 6.80 25.34 -17.48
N TYR A 562 5.51 25.05 -17.36
CA TYR A 562 4.44 25.62 -18.17
C TYR A 562 3.28 26.04 -17.28
N PHE A 563 2.75 27.24 -17.46
CA PHE A 563 1.56 27.70 -16.74
C PHE A 563 0.34 27.62 -17.65
N SER A 564 -0.76 27.14 -17.10
CA SER A 564 -2.02 27.03 -17.82
C SER A 564 -2.57 28.40 -18.20
N THR A 565 -3.08 28.48 -19.42
CA THR A 565 -3.80 29.63 -20.00
C THR A 565 -5.29 29.32 -20.20
N ALA A 566 -5.78 28.23 -19.60
CA ALA A 566 -7.11 27.70 -19.88
C ALA A 566 -8.28 28.53 -19.33
N PHE A 567 -8.05 29.39 -18.34
CA PHE A 567 -9.07 30.17 -17.63
C PHE A 567 -8.87 31.68 -17.80
#